data_AF-A0A381X1J4-F1
#
_entry.id   AF-A0A381X1J4-F1
#
_cell.length_a   1.000
_cell.length_b   1.000
_cell.length_c   1.000
_cell.angle_alpha   90.00
_cell.angle_beta   90.00
_cell.angle_gamma   90.00
#
_symmetry.space_group_name_H-M   'P 1'
#
loop_
_entity.id
_entity.type
_entity.pdbx_description
1 polymer ?
#
loop_
_entity_poly.entity_id
_entity_poly.type
_entity_poly.pdbx_seq_one_letter_code
_entity_poly.pdbx_strand_id
1 'polypeptide(L)'
;MIRLSSLFICIIFSAVANATWFRDIPRTLTQPDGSIVQCLITGDQYVRRLHDQYNYTIILSQKDGYYYYAQQSGNEIIPSTFKVGSINPADAGLI
;
A
#
# COMPACT_ATOMS: atom_id res chain seq x y z
N MET A 1 -11.73 -20.95 41.77
CA MET A 1 -10.28 -20.70 41.65
C MET A 1 -9.87 -20.98 40.21
N ILE A 2 -9.74 -19.95 39.39
CA ILE A 2 -9.30 -20.09 37.98
C ILE A 2 -7.84 -20.53 38.01
N ARG A 3 -7.51 -21.65 37.35
CA ARG A 3 -6.12 -22.14 37.32
C ARG A 3 -5.29 -21.25 36.40
N LEU A 4 -4.04 -20.99 36.81
CA LEU A 4 -3.11 -20.11 36.09
C LEU A 4 -2.92 -20.52 34.62
N SER A 5 -3.02 -21.83 34.30
CA SER A 5 -2.94 -22.31 32.91
C SER A 5 -4.16 -21.91 32.06
N SER A 6 -5.36 -21.87 32.64
CA SER A 6 -6.57 -21.41 31.94
C SER A 6 -6.51 -19.91 31.64
N LEU A 7 -5.92 -19.12 32.55
CA LEU A 7 -5.66 -17.69 32.31
C LEU A 7 -4.65 -17.48 31.18
N PHE A 8 -3.58 -18.29 31.14
CA PHE A 8 -2.58 -18.27 30.07
C PHE A 8 -3.18 -18.57 28.69
N ILE A 9 -4.09 -19.55 28.61
CA ILE A 9 -4.78 -19.92 27.37
C ILE A 9 -5.68 -18.77 26.86
N CYS A 10 -6.42 -18.10 27.75
CA CYS A 10 -7.26 -16.95 27.37
C CYS A 10 -6.46 -15.75 26.86
N ILE A 11 -5.26 -15.52 27.41
CA ILE A 11 -4.35 -14.45 26.97
C ILE A 11 -3.86 -14.73 25.53
N ILE A 12 -3.49 -15.96 25.22
CA ILE A 12 -3.05 -16.35 23.86
C ILE A 12 -4.20 -16.19 22.85
N PHE A 13 -5.44 -16.57 23.22
CA PHE A 13 -6.61 -16.42 22.36
C PHE A 13 -7.05 -14.96 22.14
N SER A 14 -6.73 -14.04 23.05
CA SER A 14 -7.03 -12.61 22.87
C SER A 14 -6.00 -11.91 21.95
N ALA A 15 -4.80 -12.48 21.82
CA ALA A 15 -3.73 -11.94 20.98
C ALA A 15 -3.93 -12.19 19.48
N VAL A 16 -4.84 -13.08 19.08
CA VAL A 16 -5.20 -13.33 17.67
C VAL A 16 -6.28 -12.35 17.14
N ALA A 17 -6.42 -11.19 17.77
CA ALA A 17 -7.34 -10.15 17.32
C ALA A 17 -7.07 -9.77 15.84
N ASN A 18 -8.07 -10.02 15.02
CA ASN A 18 -8.04 -10.10 13.56
C ASN A 18 -7.46 -8.85 12.88
N ALA A 19 -6.51 -9.06 11.95
CA ALA A 19 -6.19 -8.06 10.94
C ALA A 19 -7.37 -7.94 9.96
N THR A 20 -7.99 -6.77 9.90
CA THR A 20 -9.00 -6.49 8.89
C THR A 20 -8.30 -6.11 7.60
N TRP A 21 -8.43 -6.96 6.58
CA TRP A 21 -7.95 -6.66 5.24
C TRP A 21 -8.94 -5.75 4.51
N PHE A 22 -8.49 -4.57 4.14
CA PHE A 22 -9.24 -3.62 3.33
C PHE A 22 -8.80 -3.70 1.87
N ARG A 23 -9.76 -3.59 0.96
CA ARG A 23 -9.54 -3.57 -0.49
C ARG A 23 -10.11 -2.30 -1.09
N ASP A 24 -9.35 -1.73 -2.02
CA ASP A 24 -9.80 -0.71 -2.96
C ASP A 24 -10.44 0.52 -2.29
N ILE A 25 -9.89 0.96 -1.15
CA ILE A 25 -10.38 2.16 -0.48
C ILE A 25 -9.93 3.38 -1.30
N PRO A 26 -10.84 4.25 -1.80
CA PRO A 26 -10.47 5.39 -2.63
C PRO A 26 -9.67 6.44 -1.86
N ARG A 27 -8.69 7.04 -2.54
CA ARG A 27 -7.80 8.08 -2.04
C ARG A 27 -7.49 9.10 -3.13
N THR A 28 -7.38 10.35 -2.69
CA THR A 28 -6.93 11.47 -3.52
C THR A 28 -5.53 11.87 -3.07
N LEU A 29 -4.59 11.92 -3.99
CA LEU A 29 -3.22 12.40 -3.76
C LEU A 29 -3.04 13.74 -4.47
N THR A 30 -2.33 14.65 -3.81
CA THR A 30 -1.90 15.93 -4.40
C THR A 30 -0.41 15.84 -4.69
N GLN A 31 -0.02 16.08 -5.94
CA GLN A 31 1.38 16.12 -6.35
C GLN A 31 2.01 17.49 -6.00
N PRO A 32 3.35 17.59 -5.99
CA PRO A 32 4.04 18.87 -5.73
C PRO A 32 3.71 19.99 -6.71
N ASP A 33 3.33 19.69 -7.96
CA ASP A 33 2.86 20.68 -8.94
C ASP A 33 1.38 21.07 -8.77
N GLY A 34 0.72 20.53 -7.74
CA GLY A 34 -0.70 20.75 -7.46
C GLY A 34 -1.64 19.86 -8.26
N SER A 35 -1.16 18.99 -9.16
CA SER A 35 -2.02 18.05 -9.85
C SER A 35 -2.61 17.02 -8.88
N ILE A 36 -3.79 16.51 -9.22
CA ILE A 36 -4.55 15.57 -8.37
C ILE A 36 -4.56 14.20 -9.03
N VAL A 37 -4.26 13.17 -8.24
CA VAL A 37 -4.30 11.77 -8.65
C VAL A 37 -5.34 11.02 -7.82
N GLN A 38 -6.24 10.30 -8.50
CA GLN A 38 -7.18 9.38 -7.87
C GLN A 38 -6.56 7.99 -7.82
N CYS A 39 -6.57 7.36 -6.66
CA CYS A 39 -5.98 6.04 -6.45
C CYS A 39 -6.76 5.26 -5.38
N LEU A 40 -6.29 4.05 -5.13
CA LEU A 40 -6.87 3.11 -4.18
C LEU A 40 -5.80 2.71 -3.17
N ILE A 41 -6.24 2.35 -1.97
CA ILE A 41 -5.38 1.74 -0.95
C ILE A 41 -5.93 0.39 -0.54
N THR A 42 -5.06 -0.62 -0.58
CA THR A 42 -5.35 -2.00 -0.19
C THR A 42 -4.32 -2.47 0.84
N GLY A 43 -4.78 -3.17 1.87
CA GLY A 43 -3.94 -3.70 2.93
C GLY A 43 -4.62 -3.72 4.29
N ASP A 44 -3.83 -3.79 5.35
CA ASP A 44 -4.25 -3.83 6.74
C ASP A 44 -3.47 -2.83 7.62
N GLN A 45 -3.50 -3.02 8.94
CA GLN A 45 -2.79 -2.16 9.89
C GLN A 45 -1.25 -2.25 9.78
N TYR A 46 -0.71 -3.35 9.24
CA TYR A 46 0.73 -3.61 9.15
C TYR A 46 1.30 -3.25 7.79
N VAL A 47 0.59 -3.60 6.71
CA VAL A 47 1.04 -3.40 5.34
C VAL A 47 -0.08 -2.80 4.50
N ARG A 48 0.23 -1.75 3.75
CA ARG A 48 -0.68 -1.15 2.77
C ARG A 48 0.10 -0.65 1.57
N ARG A 49 -0.51 -0.70 0.40
CA ARG A 49 0.03 -0.08 -0.82
C ARG A 49 -1.03 0.80 -1.46
N LEU A 50 -0.56 1.88 -2.07
CA LEU A 50 -1.35 2.66 -3.00
C LEU A 50 -1.27 1.99 -4.38
N HIS A 51 -2.36 2.03 -5.12
CA HIS A 51 -2.40 1.55 -6.50
C HIS A 51 -3.49 2.24 -7.30
N ASP A 52 -3.39 2.18 -8.62
CA ASP A 52 -4.47 2.65 -9.49
C ASP A 52 -5.59 1.60 -9.65
N GLN A 53 -6.60 1.95 -10.45
CA GLN A 53 -7.75 1.08 -10.76
C GLN A 53 -7.37 -0.22 -11.50
N TYR A 54 -6.18 -0.25 -12.14
CA TYR A 54 -5.66 -1.39 -12.86
C TYR A 54 -4.62 -2.17 -12.05
N ASN A 55 -4.56 -1.90 -10.75
CA ASN A 55 -3.74 -2.60 -9.77
C ASN A 55 -2.24 -2.26 -9.80
N TYR A 56 -1.80 -1.26 -10.58
CA TYR A 56 -0.41 -0.82 -10.61
C TYR A 56 -0.06 -0.03 -9.35
N THR A 57 1.04 -0.40 -8.72
CA THR A 57 1.49 0.11 -7.44
C THR A 57 2.04 1.54 -7.57
N ILE A 58 1.70 2.39 -6.62
CA ILE A 58 2.07 3.81 -6.58
C ILE A 58 2.98 4.04 -5.37
N ILE A 59 4.13 4.69 -5.58
CA ILE A 59 5.14 4.96 -4.55
C ILE A 59 5.51 6.44 -4.55
N LEU A 60 5.63 7.00 -3.36
CA LEU A 60 6.18 8.34 -3.16
C LEU A 60 7.70 8.31 -3.35
N SER A 61 8.22 9.10 -4.28
CA SER A 61 9.64 9.35 -4.40
C SER A 61 10.10 10.32 -3.31
N GLN A 62 11.01 9.87 -2.44
CA GLN A 62 11.62 10.73 -1.41
C GLN A 62 12.59 11.77 -2.01
N LYS A 63 12.94 11.66 -3.30
CA LYS A 63 13.88 12.56 -3.98
C LYS A 63 13.25 13.91 -4.33
N ASP A 64 11.99 13.90 -4.76
CA ASP A 64 11.30 15.06 -5.33
C ASP A 64 9.85 15.23 -4.82
N GLY A 65 9.35 14.28 -4.02
CA GLY A 65 8.00 14.34 -3.45
C GLY A 65 6.87 13.97 -4.41
N TYR A 66 7.18 13.54 -5.64
CA TYR A 66 6.17 13.10 -6.59
C TYR A 66 5.79 11.64 -6.36
N TYR A 67 4.57 11.28 -6.76
CA TYR A 67 4.13 9.89 -6.82
C TYR A 67 4.44 9.30 -8.19
N TYR A 68 5.07 8.13 -8.19
CA TYR A 68 5.45 7.39 -9.39
C TYR A 68 4.80 6.02 -9.37
N TYR A 69 4.61 5.44 -10.55
CA TYR A 69 4.35 4.01 -10.63
C TYR A 69 5.59 3.23 -10.18
N ALA A 70 5.37 2.08 -9.56
CA ALA A 70 6.43 1.22 -9.08
C ALA A 70 7.03 0.39 -10.22
N GLN A 71 8.31 0.11 -10.09
CA GLN A 71 9.01 -0.88 -10.91
C GLN A 71 9.79 -1.83 -10.01
N GLN A 72 10.02 -3.04 -10.52
CA GLN A 72 10.87 -4.01 -9.84
C GLN A 72 12.33 -3.79 -10.21
N SER A 73 13.19 -3.69 -9.21
CA SER A 73 14.65 -3.66 -9.37
C SER A 73 15.26 -4.77 -8.53
N GLY A 74 15.46 -5.94 -9.16
CA GLY A 74 15.84 -7.16 -8.45
C GLY A 74 14.73 -7.62 -7.50
N ASN A 75 15.02 -7.63 -6.19
CA ASN A 75 14.05 -7.98 -5.14
C ASN A 75 13.40 -6.76 -4.48
N GLU A 76 13.72 -5.55 -4.97
CA GLU A 76 13.21 -4.31 -4.43
C GLU A 76 12.10 -3.74 -5.32
N ILE A 77 11.16 -3.05 -4.69
CA ILE A 77 10.14 -2.26 -5.37
C ILE A 77 10.54 -0.80 -5.20
N ILE A 78 10.84 -0.13 -6.31
CA ILE A 78 11.33 1.25 -6.33
C ILE A 78 10.44 2.13 -7.21
N PRO A 79 10.45 3.46 -7.03
CA PRO A 79 9.83 4.38 -7.98
C PRO A 79 10.40 4.18 -9.39
N SER A 80 9.53 4.17 -10.39
CA SER A 80 9.93 4.28 -11.80
C SER A 80 10.23 5.74 -12.18
N THR A 81 10.54 5.97 -13.45
CA THR A 81 10.65 7.31 -14.03
C THR A 81 9.30 7.91 -14.41
N PHE A 82 8.21 7.13 -14.33
CA PHE A 82 6.88 7.53 -14.78
C PHE A 82 6.01 8.02 -13.62
N LYS A 83 5.73 9.33 -13.61
CA LYS A 83 4.80 9.94 -12.66
C LYS A 83 3.41 9.36 -12.84
N VAL A 84 2.67 9.19 -11.76
CA VAL A 84 1.29 8.70 -11.87
C VAL A 84 0.46 9.71 -12.68
N GLY A 85 -0.30 9.19 -13.65
CA GLY A 85 -1.09 10.01 -14.58
C GLY A 85 -0.30 10.58 -15.77
N SER A 86 1.00 10.32 -15.91
CA SER A 86 1.79 10.78 -17.06
C SER A 86 1.77 9.83 -18.27
N ILE A 87 1.49 8.54 -18.05
CA ILE A 87 1.45 7.50 -19.09
C ILE A 87 0.37 6.45 -18.75
N ASN A 88 0.12 5.55 -19.69
CA ASN A 88 -0.53 4.27 -19.42
C ASN A 88 0.51 3.26 -18.88
N PRO A 89 0.40 2.78 -17.63
CA PRO A 89 1.42 1.92 -17.03
C PRO A 89 1.52 0.52 -17.68
N ALA A 90 0.47 0.07 -18.37
CA ALA A 90 0.46 -1.23 -19.04
C ALA A 90 1.51 -1.34 -20.16
N ASP A 91 1.88 -0.21 -20.77
CA ASP A 91 2.81 -0.16 -21.89
C ASP A 91 4.28 -0.06 -21.43
N ALA A 92 4.53 0.03 -20.12
CA ALA A 92 5.84 0.37 -19.54
C ALA A 92 6.46 -0.72 -18.64
N GLY A 93 5.86 -1.91 -18.56
CA GLY A 93 6.40 -3.04 -17.77
C GLY A 93 6.39 -2.81 -16.25
N LEU A 94 5.42 -2.05 -15.76
CA LEU A 94 5.28 -1.64 -14.35
C LEU A 94 4.49 -2.68 -13.53
N ILE A 95 4.53 -2.55 -12.20
CA ILE A 95 3.86 -3.42 -11.21
C ILE A 95 3.00 -2.64 -10.23
#